data_AF-A0A7C3GLS5-F1
#
_entry.id   AF-A0A7C3GLS5-F1
#
_cell.length_a   1.000
_cell.length_b   1.000
_cell.length_c   1.000
_cell.angle_alpha   90.00
_cell.angle_beta   90.00
_cell.angle_gamma   90.00
#
_symmetry.space_group_name_H-M   'P 1'
#
loop_
_entity.id
_entity.type
_entity.pdbx_description
1 polymer ?
#
loop_
_entity_poly.entity_id
_entity_poly.type
_entity_poly.pdbx_seq_one_letter_code
_entity_poly.pdbx_strand_id
1 'polypeptide(L)'
;KYIEMGNEHHLGAGDNADDSGKHQDNVAAFPTGREYADFVNSWAPAIREQFPDAKIGITMLGRVNNNRDRLKFWNNLIVENIDHDNFDAYVYHIYVRPDNTIELNETTIAQIINKRTDTLEQTMIDDESKEVWITEYGVHAYTLEKTVQLTSALADYTESVANISLPQVLYRKSPDYYPTAPKKYFSLLTSPDGAGLTKLGEMFRERVKKRSENSQE
;
A
#
# COMPACT_ATOMS: atom_id res chain seq x y z
N LYS A 1 -14.04 5.72 -13.06
CA LYS A 1 -12.97 6.74 -12.90
C LYS A 1 -11.62 6.09 -12.63
N TYR A 2 -11.52 5.15 -11.68
CA TYR A 2 -10.26 4.45 -11.38
C TYR A 2 -10.54 2.95 -11.21
N ILE A 3 -9.65 2.11 -11.73
CA ILE A 3 -9.69 0.64 -11.64
C ILE A 3 -8.30 0.17 -11.23
N GLU A 4 -8.19 -0.60 -10.16
CA GLU A 4 -6.96 -1.31 -9.81
C GLU A 4 -7.06 -2.76 -10.32
N MET A 5 -6.06 -3.22 -11.08
CA MET A 5 -6.03 -4.55 -11.66
C MET A 5 -5.52 -5.60 -10.68
N GLY A 6 -6.25 -5.78 -9.57
CA GLY A 6 -5.95 -6.80 -8.57
C GLY A 6 -5.43 -6.24 -7.25
N ASN A 7 -4.90 -7.13 -6.39
CA ASN A 7 -4.38 -6.76 -5.08
C ASN A 7 -3.20 -7.65 -4.70
N GLU A 8 -2.02 -7.04 -4.53
CA GLU A 8 -0.78 -7.67 -4.07
C GLU A 8 -0.46 -9.04 -4.72
N HIS A 9 -0.66 -9.18 -6.03
CA HIS A 9 -0.42 -10.44 -6.76
C HIS A 9 1.02 -10.95 -6.67
N HIS A 10 1.97 -10.11 -6.28
CA HIS A 10 3.34 -10.51 -5.98
C HIS A 10 3.43 -11.47 -4.79
N LEU A 11 2.47 -11.47 -3.86
CA LEU A 11 2.45 -12.36 -2.71
C LEU A 11 2.18 -13.81 -3.14
N GLY A 12 3.03 -14.71 -2.67
CA GLY A 12 2.88 -16.16 -2.77
C GLY A 12 2.97 -16.85 -1.41
N ALA A 13 2.68 -18.15 -1.40
CA ALA A 13 2.63 -18.94 -0.16
C ALA A 13 3.92 -18.83 0.67
N GLY A 14 3.77 -18.41 1.92
CA GLY A 14 4.88 -18.26 2.86
C GLY A 14 5.64 -16.94 2.70
N ASP A 15 5.18 -15.99 1.88
CA ASP A 15 5.73 -14.63 1.80
C ASP A 15 5.47 -13.80 3.06
N ASN A 16 4.52 -14.22 3.90
CA ASN A 16 4.37 -13.77 5.28
C ASN A 16 4.47 -14.95 6.25
N ALA A 17 5.02 -14.72 7.45
CA ALA A 17 5.17 -15.75 8.48
C ALA A 17 3.82 -16.34 8.97
N ASP A 18 2.69 -15.73 8.62
CA ASP A 18 1.34 -16.17 8.93
C ASP A 18 0.53 -16.63 7.70
N ASP A 19 1.22 -16.88 6.59
CA ASP A 19 0.65 -17.21 5.29
C ASP A 19 0.81 -18.70 4.97
N SER A 20 0.09 -19.52 5.73
CA SER A 20 -0.08 -20.96 5.51
C SER A 20 -0.89 -21.25 4.23
N GLY A 21 -0.38 -20.83 3.08
CA GLY A 21 -0.96 -21.10 1.76
C GLY A 21 -2.05 -20.14 1.28
N LYS A 22 -2.28 -18.98 1.92
CA LYS A 22 -3.39 -18.07 1.54
C LYS A 22 -3.18 -17.37 0.20
N HIS A 23 -1.97 -17.41 -0.34
CA HIS A 23 -1.64 -16.84 -1.64
C HIS A 23 -1.15 -17.89 -2.67
N GLN A 24 -1.52 -19.17 -2.51
CA GLN A 24 -1.20 -20.19 -3.53
C GLN A 24 -1.84 -19.87 -4.89
N ASP A 25 -3.06 -19.34 -4.89
CA ASP A 25 -3.77 -18.99 -6.12
C ASP A 25 -3.05 -17.88 -6.90
N ASN A 26 -2.42 -16.91 -6.22
CA ASN A 26 -1.60 -15.88 -6.87
C ASN A 26 -0.37 -16.48 -7.56
N VAL A 27 0.26 -17.49 -6.96
CA VAL A 27 1.42 -18.16 -7.57
C VAL A 27 0.98 -18.98 -8.76
N ALA A 28 -0.19 -19.63 -8.69
CA ALA A 28 -0.73 -20.41 -9.77
C ALA A 28 -1.17 -19.54 -10.96
N ALA A 29 -1.82 -18.41 -10.71
CA ALA A 29 -2.31 -17.49 -11.73
C ALA A 29 -1.20 -16.62 -12.32
N PHE A 30 -0.31 -16.10 -11.48
CA PHE A 30 0.74 -15.16 -11.88
C PHE A 30 2.10 -15.60 -11.33
N PRO A 31 2.76 -16.66 -11.84
CA PRO A 31 4.03 -17.17 -11.33
C PRO A 31 5.15 -16.12 -11.20
N THR A 32 5.17 -15.13 -12.07
CA THR A 32 6.07 -13.97 -12.02
C THR A 32 5.33 -12.69 -12.40
N GLY A 33 6.04 -11.55 -12.39
CA GLY A 33 5.51 -10.29 -12.91
C GLY A 33 5.16 -10.35 -14.41
N ARG A 34 5.77 -11.25 -15.18
CA ARG A 34 5.51 -11.42 -16.61
C ARG A 34 4.08 -11.90 -16.87
N GLU A 35 3.64 -12.96 -16.20
CA GLU A 35 2.28 -13.49 -16.40
C GLU A 35 1.22 -12.50 -15.93
N TYR A 36 1.54 -11.66 -14.94
CA TYR A 36 0.66 -10.55 -14.55
C TYR A 36 0.61 -9.45 -15.63
N ALA A 37 1.73 -9.11 -16.28
CA ALA A 37 1.74 -8.19 -17.41
C ALA A 37 0.94 -8.73 -18.61
N ASP A 38 1.07 -10.02 -18.94
CA ASP A 38 0.27 -10.67 -19.98
C ASP A 38 -1.24 -10.59 -19.67
N PHE A 39 -1.61 -10.77 -18.40
CA PHE A 39 -2.98 -10.58 -17.94
C PHE A 39 -3.45 -9.14 -18.13
N VAL A 40 -2.67 -8.13 -17.71
CA VAL A 40 -3.02 -6.72 -17.92
C VAL A 40 -3.18 -6.41 -19.41
N ASN A 41 -2.25 -6.85 -20.25
CA ASN A 41 -2.30 -6.62 -21.70
C ASN A 41 -3.54 -7.21 -22.36
N SER A 42 -4.01 -8.36 -21.88
CA SER A 42 -5.22 -9.01 -22.43
C SER A 42 -6.52 -8.37 -21.94
N TRP A 43 -6.57 -7.86 -20.71
CA TRP A 43 -7.79 -7.34 -20.10
C TRP A 43 -7.98 -5.83 -20.25
N ALA A 44 -6.90 -5.04 -20.23
CA ALA A 44 -6.99 -3.58 -20.27
C ALA A 44 -7.75 -3.05 -21.50
N PRO A 45 -7.58 -3.58 -22.73
CA PRO A 45 -8.37 -3.12 -23.88
C PRO A 45 -9.87 -3.31 -23.70
N ALA A 46 -10.29 -4.48 -23.19
CA ALA A 46 -11.70 -4.76 -22.92
C ALA A 46 -12.27 -3.89 -21.79
N ILE A 47 -11.46 -3.61 -20.76
CA ILE A 47 -11.84 -2.68 -19.68
C ILE A 47 -12.01 -1.26 -20.24
N ARG A 48 -11.08 -0.79 -21.07
CA ARG A 48 -11.16 0.54 -21.71
C ARG A 48 -12.34 0.66 -22.66
N GLU A 49 -12.74 -0.41 -23.36
CA GLU A 49 -13.95 -0.40 -24.19
C GLU A 49 -15.23 -0.16 -23.35
N GLN A 50 -15.33 -0.80 -22.18
CA GLN A 50 -16.49 -0.65 -21.30
C GLN A 50 -16.44 0.63 -20.45
N PHE A 51 -15.23 1.07 -20.09
CA PHE A 51 -14.98 2.19 -19.19
C PHE A 51 -13.91 3.13 -19.78
N PRO A 52 -14.21 3.83 -20.89
CA PRO A 52 -13.21 4.62 -21.63
C PRO A 52 -12.56 5.73 -20.81
N ASP A 53 -13.27 6.28 -19.82
CA ASP A 53 -12.77 7.34 -18.95
C ASP A 53 -12.13 6.82 -17.65
N ALA A 54 -12.02 5.49 -17.48
CA ALA A 54 -11.38 4.93 -16.30
C ALA A 54 -9.86 4.86 -16.47
N LYS A 55 -9.14 5.38 -15.48
CA LYS A 55 -7.71 5.11 -15.32
C LYS A 55 -7.51 3.70 -14.78
N ILE A 56 -6.49 3.03 -15.26
CA ILE A 56 -6.14 1.66 -14.89
C ILE A 56 -4.81 1.66 -14.13
N GLY A 57 -4.80 1.14 -12.91
CA GLY A 57 -3.61 0.96 -12.08
C GLY A 57 -3.18 -0.50 -12.02
N ILE A 58 -1.87 -0.75 -12.05
CA ILE A 58 -1.28 -2.10 -11.95
C ILE A 58 -0.55 -2.29 -10.63
N THR A 59 -0.66 -3.48 -10.06
CA THR A 59 -0.08 -3.81 -8.75
C THR A 59 1.43 -3.99 -8.83
N MET A 60 2.14 -3.17 -8.05
CA MET A 60 3.59 -3.21 -7.88
C MET A 60 3.98 -3.65 -6.47
N LEU A 61 5.22 -4.14 -6.34
CA LEU A 61 5.84 -4.40 -5.05
C LEU A 61 6.49 -3.10 -4.55
N GLY A 62 6.03 -2.59 -3.41
CA GLY A 62 6.57 -1.37 -2.80
C GLY A 62 7.70 -1.60 -1.77
N ARG A 63 8.47 -2.69 -1.88
CA ARG A 63 9.56 -3.02 -0.94
C ARG A 63 10.64 -3.86 -1.60
N VAL A 64 11.90 -3.66 -1.19
CA VAL A 64 13.02 -4.50 -1.61
C VAL A 64 12.91 -5.89 -0.98
N ASN A 65 13.10 -6.94 -1.78
CA ASN A 65 13.29 -8.30 -1.31
C ASN A 65 14.36 -9.01 -2.12
N ASN A 66 15.49 -9.33 -1.50
CA ASN A 66 16.63 -9.98 -2.16
C ASN A 66 16.68 -11.50 -1.93
N ASN A 67 15.75 -12.04 -1.16
CA ASN A 67 15.77 -13.43 -0.70
C ASN A 67 14.83 -14.34 -1.50
N ARG A 68 13.98 -13.77 -2.37
CA ARG A 68 12.99 -14.52 -3.16
C ARG A 68 12.91 -13.94 -4.57
N ASP A 69 13.23 -14.75 -5.58
CA ASP A 69 13.30 -14.31 -6.98
C ASP A 69 11.99 -13.69 -7.47
N ARG A 70 10.84 -14.29 -7.14
CA ARG A 70 9.52 -13.76 -7.50
C ARG A 70 9.36 -12.31 -7.08
N LEU A 71 9.63 -12.00 -5.81
CA LEU A 71 9.50 -10.64 -5.26
C LEU A 71 10.61 -9.74 -5.78
N LYS A 72 11.84 -10.24 -5.85
CA LYS A 72 13.01 -9.50 -6.32
C LYS A 72 12.83 -8.96 -7.74
N PHE A 73 12.26 -9.77 -8.63
CA PHE A 73 12.14 -9.45 -10.05
C PHE A 73 10.72 -9.01 -10.46
N TRP A 74 9.77 -8.93 -9.52
CA TRP A 74 8.36 -8.67 -9.82
C TRP A 74 8.15 -7.41 -10.68
N ASN A 75 8.59 -6.25 -10.19
CA ASN A 75 8.37 -4.97 -10.88
C ASN A 75 9.08 -4.93 -12.24
N ASN A 76 10.33 -5.41 -12.30
CA ASN A 76 11.11 -5.40 -13.55
C ASN A 76 10.46 -6.26 -14.62
N LEU A 77 10.01 -7.47 -14.26
CA LEU A 77 9.35 -8.36 -15.21
C LEU A 77 8.00 -7.82 -15.68
N ILE A 78 7.30 -7.02 -14.88
CA ILE A 78 6.11 -6.32 -15.35
C ILE A 78 6.50 -5.29 -16.41
N VAL A 79 7.40 -4.36 -16.07
CA VAL A 79 7.80 -3.25 -16.95
C VAL A 79 8.40 -3.76 -18.27
N GLU A 80 9.17 -4.85 -18.24
CA GLU A 80 9.76 -5.46 -19.43
C GLU A 80 8.73 -6.10 -20.39
N ASN A 81 7.53 -6.45 -19.92
CA ASN A 81 6.56 -7.25 -20.67
C ASN A 81 5.19 -6.57 -20.86
N ILE A 82 4.91 -5.47 -20.15
CA ILE A 82 3.64 -4.76 -20.25
C ILE A 82 3.65 -3.78 -21.44
N ASP A 83 2.52 -3.66 -22.13
CA ASP A 83 2.31 -2.56 -23.06
C ASP A 83 1.97 -1.30 -22.25
N HIS A 84 2.79 -0.26 -22.39
CA HIS A 84 2.63 0.96 -21.61
C HIS A 84 1.33 1.70 -21.93
N ASP A 85 0.64 1.46 -23.04
CA ASP A 85 -0.66 2.10 -23.31
C ASP A 85 -1.82 1.46 -22.52
N ASN A 86 -1.61 0.27 -21.96
CA ASN A 86 -2.64 -0.50 -21.26
C ASN A 86 -2.87 -0.09 -19.80
N PHE A 87 -2.07 0.84 -19.26
CA PHE A 87 -2.26 1.32 -17.89
C PHE A 87 -1.85 2.78 -17.72
N ASP A 88 -2.34 3.37 -16.65
CA ASP A 88 -2.18 4.79 -16.32
C ASP A 88 -1.41 5.01 -15.02
N ALA A 89 -1.31 3.99 -14.15
CA ALA A 89 -0.67 4.14 -12.84
C ALA A 89 0.07 2.90 -12.34
N TYR A 90 1.17 3.13 -11.63
CA TYR A 90 1.83 2.14 -10.78
C TYR A 90 1.24 2.20 -9.37
N VAL A 91 0.77 1.05 -8.87
CA VAL A 91 0.05 0.96 -7.59
C VAL A 91 0.90 0.26 -6.54
N TYR A 92 1.13 0.93 -5.40
CA TYR A 92 1.98 0.45 -4.32
C TYR A 92 1.27 0.43 -2.98
N HIS A 93 1.67 -0.50 -2.11
CA HIS A 93 1.26 -0.52 -0.70
C HIS A 93 2.45 -0.26 0.24
N ILE A 94 2.23 0.56 1.27
CA ILE A 94 3.27 0.92 2.24
C ILE A 94 2.81 0.75 3.68
N TYR A 95 3.36 -0.29 4.31
CA TYR A 95 3.15 -0.59 5.72
C TYR A 95 4.42 -0.40 6.53
N VAL A 96 4.30 0.33 7.64
CA VAL A 96 5.36 0.49 8.64
C VAL A 96 5.09 -0.45 9.80
N ARG A 97 6.10 -1.26 10.13
CA ARG A 97 6.12 -2.06 11.36
C ARG A 97 7.21 -1.45 12.24
N PRO A 98 6.87 -0.55 13.18
CA PRO A 98 7.88 -0.04 14.10
C PRO A 98 8.41 -1.22 14.91
N ASP A 99 9.72 -1.33 15.01
CA ASP A 99 10.38 -2.29 15.89
C ASP A 99 9.95 -2.03 17.36
N ASN A 100 10.51 -2.76 18.33
CA ASN A 100 10.22 -2.56 19.77
C ASN A 100 10.64 -1.19 20.33
N THR A 101 10.77 -0.15 19.50
CA THR A 101 11.04 1.24 19.87
C THR A 101 10.08 1.68 20.96
N ILE A 102 10.65 1.91 22.15
CA ILE A 102 9.89 2.16 23.37
C ILE A 102 9.32 3.59 23.34
N GLU A 103 10.10 4.57 22.87
CA GLU A 103 9.72 5.99 22.85
C GLU A 103 9.72 6.59 21.44
N LEU A 104 8.64 7.30 21.10
CA LEU A 104 8.56 8.09 19.87
C LEU A 104 8.89 9.55 20.18
N ASN A 105 9.82 10.10 19.43
CA ASN A 105 10.10 11.54 19.32
C ASN A 105 10.32 11.87 17.84
N GLU A 106 10.49 13.14 17.50
CA GLU A 106 10.65 13.59 16.10
C GLU A 106 11.75 12.81 15.36
N THR A 107 12.90 12.62 16.00
CA THR A 107 14.04 11.88 15.43
C THR A 107 13.70 10.42 15.18
N THR A 108 13.11 9.72 16.15
CA THR A 108 12.80 8.29 15.98
C THR A 108 11.65 8.06 15.01
N ILE A 109 10.68 8.98 14.94
CA ILE A 109 9.63 8.97 13.91
C ILE A 109 10.27 9.09 12.52
N ALA A 110 11.11 10.11 12.30
CA ALA A 110 11.77 10.32 11.00
C ALA A 110 12.60 9.09 10.58
N GLN A 111 13.36 8.49 11.50
CA GLN A 111 14.13 7.27 11.21
C GLN A 111 13.25 6.09 10.79
N ILE A 112 12.13 5.87 11.47
CA ILE A 112 11.20 4.77 11.15
C ILE A 112 10.53 5.00 9.80
N ILE A 113 10.10 6.23 9.51
CA ILE A 113 9.47 6.58 8.24
C ILE A 113 10.48 6.48 7.10
N ASN A 114 11.63 7.14 7.21
CA ASN A 114 12.68 7.12 6.18
C ASN A 114 13.10 5.70 5.83
N LYS A 115 13.36 4.84 6.83
CA LYS A 115 13.70 3.43 6.58
C LYS A 115 12.67 2.73 5.69
N ARG A 116 11.38 3.02 5.86
CA ARG A 116 10.33 2.39 5.04
C ARG A 116 10.20 3.09 3.69
N THR A 117 10.25 4.41 3.63
CA THR A 117 10.08 5.18 2.39
C THR A 117 11.27 4.99 1.45
N ASP A 118 12.50 4.93 1.96
CA ASP A 118 13.71 4.63 1.17
C ASP A 118 13.58 3.30 0.41
N THR A 119 12.97 2.29 1.05
CA THR A 119 12.72 0.98 0.40
C THR A 119 11.58 0.99 -0.60
N LEU A 120 10.63 1.92 -0.48
CA LEU A 120 9.60 2.15 -1.48
C LEU A 120 10.21 2.87 -2.68
N GLU A 121 10.94 3.96 -2.45
CA GLU A 121 11.62 4.76 -3.49
C GLU A 121 12.53 3.88 -4.37
N GLN A 122 13.29 2.96 -3.76
CA GLN A 122 14.12 1.99 -4.50
C GLN A 122 13.35 1.05 -5.43
N THR A 123 12.05 0.88 -5.22
CA THR A 123 11.18 0.00 -6.03
C THR A 123 10.20 0.75 -6.91
N MET A 124 10.07 2.06 -6.71
CA MET A 124 9.23 2.90 -7.54
C MET A 124 9.84 2.97 -8.94
N ILE A 125 8.99 2.85 -9.95
CA ILE A 125 9.38 3.03 -11.34
C ILE A 125 9.33 4.53 -11.64
N ASP A 126 10.45 5.08 -12.09
CA ASP A 126 10.55 6.46 -12.54
C ASP A 126 10.05 6.58 -13.98
N ASP A 127 8.77 6.93 -14.13
CA ASP A 127 8.11 7.13 -15.42
C ASP A 127 7.11 8.29 -15.27
N GLU A 128 7.51 9.48 -15.72
CA GLU A 128 6.70 10.71 -15.65
C GLU A 128 5.39 10.62 -16.47
N SER A 129 5.26 9.63 -17.37
CA SER A 129 4.03 9.41 -18.14
C SER A 129 2.94 8.68 -17.34
N LYS A 130 3.29 8.14 -16.16
CA LYS A 130 2.41 7.35 -15.31
C LYS A 130 2.14 8.04 -13.98
N GLU A 131 0.96 7.79 -13.43
CA GLU A 131 0.64 8.17 -12.07
C GLU A 131 1.25 7.17 -11.07
N VAL A 132 1.47 7.65 -9.86
CA VAL A 132 1.78 6.84 -8.68
C VAL A 132 0.56 6.78 -7.80
N TRP A 133 0.02 5.58 -7.56
CA TRP A 133 -1.04 5.36 -6.60
C TRP A 133 -0.50 4.59 -5.39
N ILE A 134 -0.82 5.08 -4.20
CA ILE A 134 -0.63 4.36 -2.95
C ILE A 134 -2.01 4.03 -2.39
N THR A 135 -2.54 2.88 -2.79
CA THR A 135 -3.94 2.48 -2.49
C THR A 135 -4.09 1.82 -1.13
N GLU A 136 -2.97 1.49 -0.47
CA GLU A 136 -2.97 1.14 0.94
C GLU A 136 -1.71 1.66 1.66
N TYR A 137 -1.93 2.34 2.78
CA TYR A 137 -0.84 2.64 3.72
C TYR A 137 -1.24 2.66 5.19
N GLY A 138 -0.24 2.40 6.04
CA GLY A 138 -0.24 2.79 7.45
C GLY A 138 0.61 1.90 8.34
N VAL A 139 0.25 1.82 9.62
CA VAL A 139 1.21 1.43 10.67
C VAL A 139 0.70 0.29 11.54
N HIS A 140 1.52 -0.74 11.71
CA HIS A 140 1.26 -1.87 12.61
C HIS A 140 1.96 -1.68 13.96
N ALA A 141 1.52 -0.70 14.75
CA ALA A 141 2.07 -0.44 16.09
C ALA A 141 1.25 -1.12 17.20
N TYR A 142 1.80 -1.15 18.42
CA TYR A 142 1.17 -1.79 19.57
C TYR A 142 0.12 -0.91 20.29
N THR A 143 0.18 0.41 20.12
CA THR A 143 -0.72 1.37 20.76
C THR A 143 -1.36 2.28 19.72
N LEU A 144 -2.57 2.77 20.03
CA LEU A 144 -3.29 3.72 19.17
C LEU A 144 -2.48 5.01 19.01
N GLU A 145 -1.87 5.49 20.09
CA GLU A 145 -1.04 6.70 20.07
C GLU A 145 0.14 6.58 19.10
N LYS A 146 0.91 5.50 19.18
CA LYS A 146 2.02 5.25 18.24
C LYS A 146 1.51 5.10 16.81
N THR A 147 0.37 4.43 16.63
CA THR A 147 -0.27 4.28 15.31
C THR A 147 -0.63 5.64 14.74
N VAL A 148 -1.26 6.53 15.52
CA VAL A 148 -1.65 7.88 15.05
C VAL A 148 -0.42 8.72 14.68
N GLN A 149 0.61 8.77 15.54
CA GLN A 149 1.81 9.57 15.29
C GLN A 149 2.56 9.11 14.03
N LEU A 150 2.84 7.81 13.93
CA LEU A 150 3.55 7.26 12.78
C LEU A 150 2.70 7.30 11.50
N THR A 151 1.39 7.09 11.58
CA THR A 151 0.51 7.14 10.40
C THR A 151 0.39 8.57 9.90
N SER A 152 0.37 9.57 10.79
CA SER A 152 0.40 10.97 10.37
C SER A 152 1.68 11.29 9.61
N ALA A 153 2.85 10.88 10.11
CA ALA A 153 4.12 11.11 9.44
C ALA A 153 4.23 10.34 8.12
N LEU A 154 3.72 9.10 8.07
CA LEU A 154 3.65 8.33 6.82
C LEU A 154 2.71 8.98 5.81
N ALA A 155 1.58 9.55 6.25
CA ALA A 155 0.64 10.25 5.40
C ALA A 155 1.27 11.50 4.77
N ASP A 156 2.09 12.25 5.51
CA ASP A 156 2.81 13.41 4.95
C ASP A 156 3.69 13.03 3.76
N TYR A 157 4.44 11.93 3.87
CA TYR A 157 5.22 11.39 2.76
C TYR A 157 4.33 10.83 1.64
N THR A 158 3.34 10.01 1.99
CA THR A 158 2.51 9.31 1.00
C THR A 158 1.74 10.29 0.13
N GLU A 159 1.17 11.32 0.75
CA GLU A 159 0.40 12.37 0.08
C GLU A 159 1.29 13.34 -0.72
N SER A 160 2.61 13.38 -0.47
CA SER A 160 3.53 14.22 -1.26
C SER A 160 4.04 13.53 -2.53
N VAL A 161 4.06 12.19 -2.57
CA VAL A 161 4.57 11.43 -3.71
C VAL A 161 3.49 10.81 -4.59
N ALA A 162 2.29 10.56 -4.06
CA ALA A 162 1.24 9.85 -4.78
C ALA A 162 0.19 10.80 -5.38
N ASN A 163 -0.24 10.50 -6.61
CA ASN A 163 -1.41 11.12 -7.23
C ASN A 163 -2.71 10.67 -6.55
N ILE A 164 -2.74 9.43 -6.04
CA ILE A 164 -3.83 8.87 -5.23
C ILE A 164 -3.23 8.24 -3.98
N SER A 165 -3.72 8.65 -2.81
CA SER A 165 -3.30 8.10 -1.52
C SER A 165 -4.50 7.66 -0.71
N LEU A 166 -4.61 6.37 -0.39
CA LEU A 166 -5.72 5.81 0.39
C LEU A 166 -5.20 5.13 1.67
N PRO A 167 -5.55 5.64 2.86
CA PRO A 167 -5.17 5.00 4.10
C PRO A 167 -5.95 3.70 4.29
N GLN A 168 -5.29 2.68 4.83
CA GLN A 168 -5.97 1.43 5.18
C GLN A 168 -7.02 1.70 6.29
N VAL A 169 -8.22 1.13 6.15
CA VAL A 169 -9.32 1.37 7.11
C VAL A 169 -9.15 0.54 8.40
N LEU A 170 -8.38 -0.56 8.34
CA LEU A 170 -8.16 -1.51 9.43
C LEU A 170 -6.67 -1.80 9.59
N TYR A 171 -6.07 -1.30 10.68
CA TYR A 171 -4.68 -1.55 11.01
C TYR A 171 -4.55 -2.70 11.98
N ARG A 172 -3.76 -3.71 11.63
CA ARG A 172 -3.48 -4.83 12.53
C ARG A 172 -2.55 -4.38 13.66
N LYS A 173 -2.96 -4.58 14.91
CA LYS A 173 -2.05 -4.59 16.06
C LYS A 173 -1.11 -5.78 15.88
N SER A 174 0.21 -5.53 15.86
CA SER A 174 1.20 -6.61 15.70
C SER A 174 0.99 -7.71 16.77
N PRO A 175 0.69 -8.97 16.37
CA PRO A 175 0.61 -10.11 17.27
C PRO A 175 1.95 -10.86 17.38
N ASP A 176 3.02 -10.36 16.74
CA ASP A 176 4.24 -11.14 16.46
C ASP A 176 5.04 -11.52 17.72
N TYR A 177 4.63 -11.06 18.91
CA TYR A 177 5.22 -11.45 20.20
C TYR A 177 4.30 -12.33 21.08
N TYR A 178 3.00 -12.41 20.78
CA TYR A 178 2.04 -13.27 21.51
C TYR A 178 1.09 -13.95 20.52
N PRO A 179 1.47 -15.11 19.94
CA PRO A 179 0.69 -15.82 18.92
C PRO A 179 -0.69 -16.29 19.39
N THR A 180 -0.96 -16.24 20.70
CA THR A 180 -2.23 -16.61 21.33
C THR A 180 -3.14 -15.43 21.65
N ALA A 181 -2.68 -14.18 21.50
CA ALA A 181 -3.52 -13.02 21.73
C ALA A 181 -4.42 -12.77 20.50
N PRO A 182 -5.72 -12.49 20.69
CA PRO A 182 -6.60 -12.15 19.57
C PRO A 182 -6.03 -10.92 18.84
N LYS A 183 -5.94 -11.01 17.51
CA LYS A 183 -5.56 -9.88 16.65
C LYS A 183 -6.48 -8.70 17.00
N LYS A 184 -5.91 -7.63 17.56
CA LYS A 184 -6.63 -6.37 17.75
C LYS A 184 -6.40 -5.52 16.51
N TYR A 185 -7.38 -4.74 16.11
CA TYR A 185 -7.24 -3.81 15.01
C TYR A 185 -7.50 -2.39 15.51
N PHE A 186 -6.81 -1.40 14.94
CA PHE A 186 -7.24 -0.01 15.02
C PHE A 186 -8.07 0.28 13.77
N SER A 187 -9.28 0.79 13.98
CA SER A 187 -10.20 1.20 12.92
C SER A 187 -10.24 2.72 12.84
N LEU A 188 -10.58 3.27 11.68
CA LEU A 188 -10.96 4.68 11.57
C LEU A 188 -12.29 4.98 12.28
N LEU A 189 -13.16 3.98 12.40
CA LEU A 189 -14.50 4.07 12.96
C LEU A 189 -14.57 3.44 14.36
N THR A 190 -15.36 4.04 15.28
CA THR A 190 -15.61 3.47 16.61
C THR A 190 -16.60 2.30 16.59
N SER A 191 -17.42 2.21 15.53
CA SER A 191 -18.49 1.23 15.39
C SER A 191 -18.81 0.97 13.90
N PRO A 192 -19.40 -0.19 13.56
CA PRO A 192 -19.71 -0.55 12.16
C PRO A 192 -20.75 0.36 11.48
N ASP A 193 -21.59 1.04 12.26
CA ASP A 193 -22.59 2.00 11.78
C ASP A 193 -21.99 3.35 11.39
N GLY A 194 -20.68 3.55 11.59
CA GLY A 194 -19.99 4.80 11.30
C GLY A 194 -20.38 5.96 12.21
N ALA A 195 -21.04 5.70 13.36
CA ALA A 195 -21.53 6.75 14.25
C ALA A 195 -20.43 7.60 14.91
N GLY A 196 -19.18 7.15 14.87
CA GLY A 196 -18.06 7.89 15.42
C GLY A 196 -16.72 7.55 14.79
N LEU A 197 -15.77 8.47 14.93
CA LEU A 197 -14.39 8.32 14.51
C LEU A 197 -13.49 8.02 15.70
N THR A 198 -12.51 7.15 15.50
CA THR A 198 -11.43 6.97 16.47
C THR A 198 -10.46 8.14 16.38
N LYS A 199 -9.47 8.24 17.29
CA LYS A 199 -8.37 9.22 17.15
C LYS A 199 -7.68 9.18 15.79
N LEU A 200 -7.65 8.00 15.15
CA LEU A 200 -7.06 7.83 13.84
C LEU A 200 -7.98 8.35 12.72
N GLY A 201 -9.29 8.09 12.81
CA GLY A 201 -10.27 8.68 11.90
C GLY A 201 -10.35 10.20 12.02
N GLU A 202 -10.29 10.71 13.25
CA GLU A 202 -10.21 12.15 13.55
C GLU A 202 -8.98 12.79 12.91
N MET A 203 -7.80 12.14 13.03
CA MET A 203 -6.56 12.61 12.38
C MET A 203 -6.75 12.77 10.87
N PHE A 204 -7.29 11.77 10.17
CA PHE A 204 -7.54 11.88 8.72
C PHE A 204 -8.60 12.91 8.36
N ARG A 205 -9.66 13.04 9.16
CA ARG A 205 -10.68 14.08 8.96
C ARG A 205 -10.05 15.48 8.98
N GLU A 206 -9.19 15.76 9.95
CA GLU A 206 -8.52 17.06 10.05
C GLU A 206 -7.54 17.30 8.89
N ARG A 207 -6.87 16.26 8.37
CA ARG A 207 -6.05 16.37 7.15
C ARG A 207 -6.88 16.73 5.92
N VAL A 208 -8.06 16.12 5.75
CA VAL A 208 -8.96 16.44 4.64
C VAL A 208 -9.44 17.89 4.74
N LYS A 209 -9.83 18.37 5.93
CA LYS A 209 -10.24 19.77 6.13
C LYS A 209 -9.14 20.76 5.72
N LYS A 210 -7.91 20.56 6.20
CA LYS A 210 -6.77 21.42 5.86
C LYS A 210 -6.50 21.52 4.35
N ARG A 211 -6.64 20.40 3.62
CA ARG A 211 -6.50 20.39 2.15
C ARG A 211 -7.60 21.18 1.46
N SER A 212 -8.83 21.08 1.94
CA SER A 212 -9.97 21.82 1.39
C SER A 212 -9.83 23.33 1.63
N GLU A 213 -9.22 23.74 2.75
CA GLU A 213 -8.95 25.15 3.05
C GLU A 213 -7.84 25.70 2.14
N ASN A 214 -6.73 24.97 1.99
CA ASN A 214 -5.60 25.40 1.16
C ASN A 214 -5.89 25.40 -0.36
N SER A 215 -6.95 24.73 -0.83
CA SER A 215 -7.33 24.70 -2.25
C SER A 215 -8.30 25.82 -2.65
N GLN A 216 -8.68 26.68 -1.70
CA GLN A 216 -9.51 27.86 -1.94
C GLN A 216 -8.71 29.17 -2.01
N GLU A 217 -7.40 29.13 -1.77
CA GLU A 217 -6.45 30.24 -1.97
C GLU A 217 -5.77 30.16 -3.35
#